data_AF-A0A536BUI2-F1
#
_entry.id   AF-A0A536BUI2-F1
#
_cell.length_a   1.000
_cell.length_b   1.000
_cell.length_c   1.000
_cell.angle_alpha   90.00
_cell.angle_beta   90.00
_cell.angle_gamma   90.00
#
_symmetry.space_group_name_H-M   'P 1'
#
loop_
_entity.id
_entity.type
_entity.pdbx_description
1 polymer ?
#
loop_
_entity_poly.entity_id
_entity_poly.type
_entity_poly.pdbx_seq_one_letter_code
_entity_poly.pdbx_strand_id
1 'polypeptide(L)'
;MADPLRVAALTVQGDRIVWAGTLEQCRAFAGSDREEHDLAGRTLMPGFVDAHCHPLMLGQTQSWVDIGPRVAPSIDALVALLAEHARRLP
;
A
#
# COMPACT_ATOMS: atom_id res chain seq x y z
N MET A 1 21.93 -11.56 -22.78
CA MET A 1 20.45 -11.59 -22.88
C MET A 1 19.91 -10.68 -21.80
N ALA A 2 18.95 -9.82 -22.12
CA ALA A 2 18.30 -9.00 -21.11
C ALA A 2 17.58 -9.90 -20.09
N ASP A 3 17.59 -9.48 -18.82
CA ASP A 3 16.85 -10.16 -17.75
C ASP A 3 15.36 -10.20 -18.12
N PRO A 4 14.64 -11.33 -17.96
CA PRO A 4 13.22 -11.40 -18.25
C PRO A 4 12.42 -10.34 -17.48
N LEU A 5 11.47 -9.68 -18.15
CA LEU A 5 10.58 -8.69 -17.54
C LEU A 5 9.64 -9.28 -16.46
N ARG A 6 9.48 -10.60 -16.42
CA ARG A 6 8.63 -11.34 -15.48
C ARG A 6 9.22 -12.70 -15.18
N VAL A 7 9.02 -13.18 -13.96
CA VAL A 7 9.39 -14.52 -13.49
C VAL A 7 8.17 -15.25 -12.94
N ALA A 8 8.24 -16.57 -12.83
CA ALA A 8 7.14 -17.40 -12.33
C ALA A 8 7.10 -17.44 -10.79
N ALA A 9 8.25 -17.28 -10.14
CA ALA A 9 8.38 -17.31 -8.68
C ALA A 9 9.59 -16.48 -8.22
N LEU A 10 9.62 -16.19 -6.92
CA LEU A 10 10.77 -15.62 -6.24
C LEU A 10 10.97 -16.30 -4.87
N THR A 11 12.22 -16.32 -4.41
CA THR A 11 12.59 -16.80 -3.07
C THR A 11 13.03 -15.62 -2.22
N VAL A 12 12.44 -15.47 -1.03
CA VAL A 12 12.80 -14.43 -0.06
C VAL A 12 13.47 -15.09 1.14
N GLN A 13 14.54 -14.46 1.64
CA GLN A 13 15.16 -14.80 2.92
C GLN A 13 15.28 -13.52 3.75
N GLY A 14 14.59 -13.46 4.89
CA GLY A 14 14.49 -12.24 5.69
C GLY A 14 13.83 -11.11 4.90
N ASP A 15 14.57 -10.03 4.67
CA ASP A 15 14.13 -8.81 3.96
C ASP A 15 14.61 -8.74 2.50
N ARG A 16 15.15 -9.84 1.95
CA ARG A 16 15.79 -9.85 0.62
C ARG A 16 15.25 -10.94 -0.30
N ILE A 17 15.09 -10.58 -1.58
CA ILE A 17 14.92 -11.55 -2.66
C ILE A 17 16.30 -12.17 -2.95
N VAL A 18 16.42 -13.48 -2.77
CA VAL A 18 17.66 -14.24 -3.02
C VAL A 18 17.65 -14.96 -4.37
N TRP A 19 16.47 -15.16 -4.95
CA TRP A 19 16.32 -15.71 -6.30
C TRP A 19 15.01 -15.25 -6.95
N ALA A 20 15.01 -15.11 -8.27
CA ALA A 20 13.85 -14.81 -9.10
C ALA A 20 13.95 -15.64 -10.39
N GLY A 21 12.94 -16.44 -10.72
CA GLY A 21 13.02 -17.35 -11.87
C GLY A 21 11.86 -18.32 -11.98
N THR A 22 12.16 -19.58 -12.34
CA THR A 22 11.14 -20.64 -12.35
C THR A 22 10.83 -21.11 -10.94
N LEU A 23 9.69 -21.79 -10.77
CA LEU A 23 9.28 -22.35 -9.48
C LEU A 23 10.29 -23.39 -8.97
N GLU A 24 10.84 -24.23 -9.87
CA GLU A 24 11.82 -25.26 -9.55
C GLU A 24 13.12 -24.64 -9.04
N GLN A 25 13.61 -23.58 -9.69
CA GLN A 25 14.80 -22.86 -9.23
C GLN A 25 14.57 -22.23 -7.86
N CYS A 26 13.41 -21.57 -7.66
CA CYS A 26 13.08 -20.95 -6.37
C CYS A 26 13.02 -21.99 -5.24
N ARG A 27 12.40 -23.15 -5.48
CA ARG A 27 12.36 -24.27 -4.52
C ARG A 27 13.76 -24.81 -4.19
N ALA A 28 14.65 -24.90 -5.19
CA ALA A 28 16.03 -25.31 -4.97
C ALA A 28 16.80 -24.29 -4.10
N PHE A 29 16.62 -22.99 -4.34
CA PHE A 29 17.22 -21.93 -3.53
C PHE A 29 16.65 -21.84 -2.11
N ALA A 30 15.35 -22.13 -1.94
CA ALA A 30 14.68 -22.08 -0.65
C ALA A 30 15.03 -23.27 0.27
N GLY A 31 15.41 -24.42 -0.29
CA GLY A 31 15.69 -25.63 0.46
C GLY A 31 14.43 -26.35 0.96
N SER A 32 14.62 -27.31 1.87
CA SER A 32 13.55 -28.17 2.39
C SER A 32 12.74 -27.54 3.52
N ASP A 33 13.34 -26.64 4.30
CA ASP A 33 12.66 -25.89 5.36
C ASP A 33 12.25 -24.52 4.82
N ARG A 34 11.09 -24.48 4.15
CA ARG A 34 10.55 -23.28 3.51
C ARG A 34 9.05 -23.17 3.70
N GLU A 35 8.58 -21.94 3.77
CA GLU A 35 7.17 -21.62 3.56
C GLU A 35 6.95 -21.29 2.08
N GLU A 36 5.90 -21.86 1.49
CA GLU A 36 5.56 -21.62 0.09
C GLU A 36 4.16 -21.01 0.02
N HIS A 37 4.07 -19.80 -0.57
CA HIS A 37 2.81 -19.09 -0.76
C HIS A 37 2.36 -19.19 -2.21
N ASP A 38 1.28 -19.94 -2.49
CA ASP A 38 0.68 -19.99 -3.81
C ASP A 38 -0.14 -18.72 -4.09
N LEU A 39 0.21 -18.02 -5.16
CA LEU A 39 -0.48 -16.80 -5.59
C LEU A 39 -1.80 -17.07 -6.32
N ALA A 40 -2.12 -18.33 -6.64
CA ALA A 40 -3.35 -18.73 -7.32
C ALA A 40 -3.61 -17.92 -8.61
N GLY A 41 -2.55 -17.67 -9.39
CA GLY A 41 -2.59 -16.92 -10.64
C GLY A 41 -2.61 -15.38 -10.50
N ARG A 42 -2.50 -14.84 -9.28
CA ARG A 42 -2.37 -13.40 -9.04
C ARG A 42 -0.96 -12.90 -9.39
N THR A 43 -0.85 -11.61 -9.68
CA THR A 43 0.43 -10.95 -9.97
C THR A 43 1.06 -10.40 -8.71
N LEU A 44 2.31 -10.79 -8.45
CA LEU A 44 3.19 -10.12 -7.49
C LEU A 44 4.01 -9.04 -8.21
N MET A 45 4.12 -7.87 -7.60
CA MET A 45 4.86 -6.73 -8.13
C MET A 45 5.65 -6.04 -7.03
N PRO A 46 6.69 -5.25 -7.35
CA PRO A 46 7.33 -4.39 -6.37
C PRO A 46 6.30 -3.49 -5.68
N GLY A 47 6.50 -3.25 -4.39
CA GLY A 47 5.70 -2.27 -3.66
C GLY A 47 5.84 -0.87 -4.27
N PHE A 48 4.80 -0.05 -4.13
CA PHE A 48 4.88 1.34 -4.56
C PHE A 48 5.94 2.10 -3.76
N VAL A 49 6.72 2.92 -4.46
CA VAL A 49 7.67 3.86 -3.86
C VAL A 49 7.18 5.27 -4.16
N ASP A 50 6.64 5.93 -3.15
CA ASP A 50 6.25 7.33 -3.23
C ASP A 50 7.47 8.22 -2.93
N ALA A 51 7.98 8.86 -3.99
CA ALA A 51 9.21 9.67 -3.92
C ALA A 51 9.00 11.01 -3.20
N HIS A 52 7.76 11.49 -3.07
CA HIS A 52 7.46 12.75 -2.40
C HIS A 52 6.07 12.72 -1.81
N CYS A 53 5.99 12.59 -0.49
CA CYS A 53 4.75 12.65 0.26
C CYS A 53 4.88 13.56 1.48
N HIS A 54 3.73 13.93 2.06
CA HIS A 54 3.66 14.66 3.32
C HIS A 54 2.94 13.81 4.39
N PRO A 55 3.57 12.77 4.99
CA PRO A 55 2.90 11.84 5.88
C PRO A 55 2.28 12.49 7.12
N LEU A 56 2.94 13.50 7.70
CA LEU A 56 2.40 14.25 8.82
C LEU A 56 1.14 15.03 8.44
N MET A 57 1.16 15.68 7.27
CA MET A 57 -0.01 16.41 6.77
C MET A 57 -1.16 15.44 6.45
N LEU A 58 -0.85 14.26 5.89
CA LEU A 58 -1.85 13.21 5.67
C LEU A 58 -2.51 12.80 6.99
N GLY A 59 -1.73 12.60 8.05
CA GLY A 59 -2.28 12.31 9.39
C GLY A 59 -3.12 13.46 9.93
N GLN A 60 -2.65 14.71 9.78
CA GLN A 60 -3.40 15.90 10.20
C GLN A 60 -4.74 16.01 9.49
N THR A 61 -4.79 15.79 8.18
CA THR A 61 -6.03 15.92 7.41
C THR A 61 -7.08 14.85 7.76
N GLN A 62 -6.69 13.70 8.34
CA GLN A 62 -7.66 12.72 8.88
C GLN A 62 -8.50 13.27 10.03
N SER A 63 -8.01 14.30 10.74
CA SER A 63 -8.78 14.97 11.80
C SER A 63 -9.70 16.08 11.29
N TRP A 64 -9.58 16.45 10.01
CA TRP A 64 -10.35 17.55 9.43
C TRP A 64 -11.75 17.08 9.03
N VAL A 65 -12.70 18.00 9.03
CA VAL A 65 -14.02 17.78 8.43
C VAL A 65 -14.01 18.26 6.99
N ASP A 66 -14.62 17.49 6.09
CA ASP A 66 -14.79 17.88 4.69
C ASP A 66 -15.77 19.06 4.58
N ILE A 67 -15.26 20.21 4.12
CA ILE A 67 -16.04 21.43 3.85
C ILE A 67 -16.16 21.72 2.35
N GLY A 68 -15.86 20.75 1.49
CA GLY A 68 -16.01 20.88 0.05
C GLY A 68 -17.46 21.16 -0.34
N PRO A 69 -17.72 21.85 -1.47
CA PRO A 69 -19.05 22.33 -1.85
C PRO A 69 -20.09 21.23 -2.07
N ARG A 70 -19.64 19.98 -2.28
CA ARG A 70 -20.52 18.80 -2.33
C ARG A 70 -21.09 18.42 -0.96
N VAL A 71 -20.35 18.71 0.12
CA VAL A 71 -20.70 18.39 1.51
C VAL A 71 -21.27 19.62 2.21
N ALA A 72 -20.68 20.80 1.98
CA ALA A 72 -21.11 22.08 2.50
C ALA A 72 -21.54 23.02 1.36
N PRO A 73 -22.78 22.90 0.83
CA PRO A 73 -23.22 23.64 -0.36
C PRO A 73 -23.56 25.12 -0.09
N SER A 74 -23.53 25.56 1.17
CA SER A 74 -23.78 26.94 1.58
C SER A 74 -22.92 27.31 2.78
N ILE A 75 -22.79 28.61 3.06
CA ILE A 75 -22.07 29.11 4.24
C ILE A 75 -22.71 28.60 5.53
N ASP A 76 -24.05 28.60 5.61
CA ASP A 76 -24.76 28.09 6.79
C ASP A 76 -24.47 26.60 7.02
N ALA A 77 -24.45 25.79 5.95
CA ALA A 77 -24.12 24.37 6.04
C ALA A 77 -22.65 24.16 6.47
N LEU A 78 -21.72 24.96 5.94
CA LEU A 78 -20.32 24.93 6.35
C LEU A 78 -20.17 25.23 7.85
N VAL A 79 -20.80 26.30 8.33
CA VAL A 79 -20.75 26.71 9.75
C VAL A 79 -21.34 25.62 10.65
N ALA A 80 -22.48 25.04 10.27
CA ALA A 80 -23.11 23.95 11.01
C ALA A 80 -22.19 22.73 11.12
N LEU A 81 -21.55 22.32 10.02
CA LEU A 81 -20.61 21.19 9.97
C LEU A 81 -19.38 21.43 10.86
N LEU A 82 -18.79 22.62 10.81
CA LEU A 82 -17.66 22.98 11.67
C LEU A 82 -18.06 22.95 13.16
N ALA A 83 -19.23 23.50 13.51
CA ALA A 83 -19.72 23.50 14.89
C ALA A 83 -20.00 22.08 15.40
N GLU A 84 -20.56 21.22 14.56
CA GLU A 84 -20.79 19.82 14.89
C GLU A 84 -19.48 19.07 15.10
N HIS A 85 -18.51 19.25 14.19
CA HIS A 85 -17.20 18.63 14.30
C HIS A 85 -16.46 19.07 15.56
N ALA A 86 -16.49 20.36 15.88
CA ALA A 86 -15.85 20.90 17.07
C ALA A 86 -16.34 20.26 18.38
N ARG A 87 -17.61 19.85 18.46
CA ARG A 87 -18.17 19.15 19.63
C ARG A 87 -17.67 17.71 19.80
N ARG A 88 -17.09 17.11 18.75
CA ARG A 88 -16.57 15.73 18.76
C ARG A 88 -15.05 15.65 18.89
N LEU A 89 -14.36 16.78 18.84
CA LEU A 89 -12.93 16.82 19.10
C LEU A 89 -12.68 16.53 20.59
N PRO A 90 -11.62 15.77 20.93
CA PRO A 90 -11.25 15.47 22.31
C PRO A 90 -10.85 16.71 23.11
#